data_AF-A0A956E4U0-F1
#
_entry.id   AF-A0A956E4U0-F1
#
_cell.length_a   1.000
_cell.length_b   1.000
_cell.length_c   1.000
_cell.angle_alpha   90.00
_cell.angle_beta   90.00
_cell.angle_gamma   90.00
#
_symmetry.space_group_name_H-M   'P 1'
#
loop_
_entity.id
_entity.type
_entity.pdbx_description
1 polymer ?
#
loop_
_entity_poly.entity_id
_entity_poly.type
_entity_poly.pdbx_seq_one_letter_code
_entity_poly.pdbx_strand_id
1 'polypeptide(L)'
;MDTPRSHLFDTARMFDDDDERESGRSLLETAFRGPDEELLQLSQRTETALAPPSEDPISVPNDDFDGVHALPRLPIDAPEWMIQARRLSVRLERAIARGRANRTTQLRIQRASLAYSALENSNARIVRVAHLVRRAHRAIRDTQRPLLEPAIRDCAEILYGGLSTRLRQSTPFDAVLEIVRQLYAEADPWVAVVDATASLLGWADASRLHAAEAIRTAIEEHQRQEG
;
A
#
# COMPACT_ATOMS: atom_id res chain seq x y z
N MET A 1 32.38 -20.34 -26.61
CA MET A 1 31.70 -19.06 -26.87
C MET A 1 31.25 -18.54 -25.52
N ASP A 2 32.07 -17.72 -24.88
CA ASP A 2 31.75 -17.10 -23.60
C ASP A 2 30.85 -15.90 -23.83
N THR A 3 29.60 -16.01 -23.39
CA THR A 3 28.69 -14.85 -23.30
C THR A 3 29.19 -13.92 -22.19
N PRO A 4 29.41 -12.63 -22.46
CA PRO A 4 29.84 -11.68 -21.44
C PRO A 4 28.70 -11.48 -20.44
N ARG A 5 28.86 -12.04 -19.23
CA ARG A 5 28.01 -11.74 -18.08
C ARG A 5 28.26 -10.29 -17.65
N SER A 6 27.43 -9.43 -18.21
CA SER A 6 26.96 -8.13 -17.72
C SER A 6 27.49 -7.67 -16.34
N HIS A 7 28.35 -6.64 -16.35
CA HIS A 7 28.81 -5.87 -15.19
C HIS A 7 27.75 -4.92 -14.60
N LEU A 8 26.45 -5.06 -14.95
CA LEU A 8 25.41 -4.08 -14.58
C LEU A 8 24.81 -4.25 -13.16
N PHE A 9 25.22 -5.25 -12.38
CA PHE A 9 24.48 -5.65 -11.17
C PHE A 9 25.29 -5.73 -9.86
N ASP A 10 26.50 -5.17 -9.80
CA ASP A 10 27.38 -5.27 -8.63
C ASP A 10 27.02 -4.32 -7.45
N THR A 11 25.81 -3.75 -7.43
CA THR A 11 25.39 -2.75 -6.42
C THR A 11 24.43 -3.30 -5.37
N ALA A 12 24.06 -4.58 -5.40
CA ALA A 12 22.97 -5.11 -4.58
C ALA A 12 23.39 -5.65 -3.19
N ARG A 13 24.65 -5.51 -2.76
CA ARG A 13 25.19 -6.26 -1.60
C ARG A 13 25.56 -5.45 -0.35
N MET A 14 25.05 -4.22 -0.17
CA MET A 14 25.53 -3.32 0.88
C MET A 14 24.46 -2.78 1.85
N PHE A 15 23.32 -3.45 2.03
CA PHE A 15 22.27 -2.96 2.93
C PHE A 15 21.48 -4.07 3.64
N ASP A 16 22.18 -4.99 4.30
CA ASP A 16 21.59 -5.88 5.29
C ASP A 16 21.93 -5.38 6.71
N ASP A 17 20.89 -5.40 7.57
CA ASP A 17 20.93 -5.56 9.03
C ASP A 17 21.18 -4.38 9.99
N ASP A 18 20.30 -3.37 10.08
CA ASP A 18 20.25 -2.59 11.35
C ASP A 18 18.89 -2.06 11.86
N ASP A 19 17.77 -2.17 11.12
CA ASP A 19 16.49 -1.56 11.55
C ASP A 19 15.40 -2.53 12.07
N GLU A 20 15.70 -3.82 12.28
CA GLU A 20 14.72 -4.79 12.84
C GLU A 20 14.74 -4.88 14.37
N ARG A 21 14.87 -3.76 15.07
CA ARG A 21 14.64 -3.68 16.53
C ARG A 21 13.63 -2.60 16.88
N GLU A 22 12.37 -2.79 16.52
CA GLU A 22 11.26 -2.54 17.45
C GLU A 22 9.92 -3.01 16.90
N SER A 23 9.05 -3.40 17.85
CA SER A 23 7.63 -3.68 17.69
C SER A 23 7.24 -5.10 17.29
N GLY A 24 7.21 -5.95 18.31
CA GLY A 24 6.51 -7.22 18.27
C GLY A 24 4.99 -7.09 18.29
N ARG A 25 4.35 -8.23 17.96
CA ARG A 25 2.94 -8.65 18.05
C ARG A 25 2.38 -8.98 16.66
N SER A 26 2.36 -10.25 16.25
CA SER A 26 1.39 -11.29 16.66
C SER A 26 -0.03 -10.74 16.71
N LEU A 27 -0.81 -10.93 15.63
CA LEU A 27 -2.28 -11.08 15.67
C LEU A 27 -3.02 -11.26 14.31
N LEU A 28 -2.43 -11.69 13.19
CA LEU A 28 -3.21 -11.84 11.94
C LEU A 28 -2.80 -13.05 11.09
N GLU A 29 -3.20 -14.25 11.52
CA GLU A 29 -3.06 -15.49 10.74
C GLU A 29 -4.41 -16.13 10.37
N THR A 30 -5.49 -15.35 10.27
CA THR A 30 -6.80 -15.93 9.89
C THR A 30 -7.72 -14.88 9.26
N ALA A 31 -7.64 -14.70 7.94
CA ALA A 31 -8.77 -14.28 7.08
C ALA A 31 -8.32 -13.94 5.64
N PHE A 32 -7.84 -14.90 4.83
CA PHE A 32 -7.77 -14.70 3.38
C PHE A 32 -8.13 -15.98 2.62
N ARG A 33 -9.43 -16.10 2.30
CA ARG A 33 -9.95 -16.94 1.21
C ARG A 33 -11.07 -16.12 0.54
N GLY A 34 -10.91 -15.82 -0.75
CA GLY A 34 -11.54 -14.72 -1.48
C GLY A 34 -13.07 -14.71 -1.62
N PRO A 35 -13.62 -13.61 -2.16
CA PRO A 35 -14.02 -13.61 -3.57
C PRO A 35 -13.69 -12.28 -4.30
N ASP A 36 -12.67 -12.29 -5.16
CA ASP A 36 -12.15 -11.09 -5.83
C ASP A 36 -12.92 -10.68 -7.11
N GLU A 37 -13.85 -11.49 -7.60
CA GLU A 37 -14.53 -11.21 -8.87
C GLU A 37 -15.80 -10.35 -8.72
N GLU A 38 -16.46 -10.36 -7.55
CA GLU A 38 -17.67 -9.55 -7.31
C GLU A 38 -17.36 -8.08 -6.95
N LEU A 39 -16.20 -7.79 -6.37
CA LEU A 39 -15.85 -6.43 -5.91
C LEU A 39 -15.50 -5.49 -7.07
N LEU A 40 -14.87 -6.01 -8.13
CA LEU A 40 -14.54 -5.24 -9.33
C LEU A 40 -15.79 -4.82 -10.12
N GLN A 41 -16.82 -5.68 -10.19
CA GLN A 41 -18.08 -5.34 -10.88
C GLN A 41 -18.93 -4.33 -10.09
N LEU A 42 -18.83 -4.32 -8.76
CA LEU A 42 -19.51 -3.34 -7.90
C LEU A 42 -18.88 -1.95 -8.00
N SER A 43 -17.55 -1.86 -8.16
CA SER A 43 -16.84 -0.58 -8.26
C SER A 43 -17.24 0.22 -9.51
N GLN A 44 -17.41 -0.44 -10.66
CA GLN A 44 -17.75 0.21 -11.93
C GLN A 44 -19.20 0.72 -12.00
N ARG A 45 -20.10 0.22 -11.14
CA ARG A 45 -21.50 0.70 -11.09
C ARG A 45 -21.69 1.96 -10.23
N THR A 46 -20.74 2.30 -9.38
CA THR A 46 -20.88 3.42 -8.43
C THR A 46 -20.41 4.78 -8.95
N GLU A 47 -19.74 4.86 -10.10
CA GLU A 47 -19.18 6.13 -10.59
C GLU A 47 -20.16 7.04 -11.37
N THR A 48 -21.36 6.56 -11.74
CA THR A 48 -22.27 7.34 -12.61
C THR A 48 -23.51 7.94 -11.93
N ALA A 49 -23.68 7.79 -10.62
CA ALA A 49 -24.80 8.46 -9.92
C ALA A 49 -24.54 8.66 -8.43
N LEU A 50 -23.70 9.63 -8.06
CA LEU A 50 -23.66 10.15 -6.70
C LEU A 50 -24.09 11.62 -6.72
N ALA A 51 -25.39 11.85 -6.68
CA ALA A 51 -25.91 13.10 -6.12
C ALA A 51 -25.33 13.24 -4.69
N PRO A 52 -24.99 14.47 -4.24
CA PRO A 52 -24.55 14.67 -2.87
C PRO A 52 -25.61 14.08 -1.93
N PRO A 53 -25.24 13.23 -0.95
CA PRO A 53 -26.21 12.72 0.00
C PRO A 53 -26.84 13.93 0.66
N SER A 54 -28.17 14.03 0.57
CA SER A 54 -28.94 15.00 1.36
C SER A 54 -28.52 14.83 2.81
N GLU A 55 -27.86 15.86 3.35
CA GLU A 55 -27.44 15.92 4.75
C GLU A 55 -28.67 16.12 5.62
N ASP A 56 -29.49 15.07 5.76
CA ASP A 56 -30.40 15.03 6.88
C ASP A 56 -29.54 15.04 8.15
N PRO A 57 -29.73 16.01 9.08
CA PRO A 57 -28.99 16.04 10.32
C PRO A 57 -29.30 14.76 11.08
N ILE A 58 -28.34 13.85 11.09
CA ILE A 58 -28.39 12.63 11.89
C ILE A 58 -28.42 13.09 13.35
N SER A 59 -29.61 13.17 13.93
CA SER A 59 -29.80 13.25 15.38
C SER A 59 -29.18 12.01 15.97
N VAL A 60 -27.93 12.13 16.43
CA VAL A 60 -27.25 11.08 17.19
C VAL A 60 -27.93 11.06 18.56
N PRO A 61 -28.61 9.96 18.94
CA PRO A 61 -29.14 9.84 20.29
C PRO A 61 -27.98 9.98 21.28
N ASN A 62 -28.16 10.86 22.28
CA ASN A 62 -27.30 10.88 23.47
C ASN A 62 -27.62 9.63 24.29
N ASP A 63 -27.20 8.46 23.82
CA ASP A 63 -27.19 7.26 24.64
C ASP A 63 -25.98 7.37 25.59
N ASP A 64 -26.28 7.44 26.89
CA ASP A 64 -25.35 7.39 28.02
C ASP A 64 -24.61 6.04 28.01
N PHE A 65 -23.55 5.96 27.20
CA PHE A 65 -22.75 4.75 27.04
C PHE A 65 -21.58 4.76 28.04
N ASP A 66 -21.83 4.27 29.25
CA ASP A 66 -20.97 4.40 30.44
C ASP A 66 -19.78 3.41 30.53
N GLY A 67 -19.41 2.75 29.42
CA GLY A 67 -18.48 1.61 29.42
C GLY A 67 -17.33 1.62 28.40
N VAL A 68 -17.23 2.63 27.53
CA VAL A 68 -16.10 2.75 26.59
C VAL A 68 -15.03 3.60 27.25
N HIS A 69 -13.78 3.13 27.27
CA HIS A 69 -12.63 3.89 27.76
C HIS A 69 -12.74 5.35 27.34
N ALA A 70 -13.01 6.23 28.31
CA ALA A 70 -13.27 7.64 28.03
C ALA A 70 -12.03 8.24 27.37
N LEU A 71 -12.10 8.46 26.06
CA LEU A 71 -11.00 9.06 25.32
C LEU A 71 -10.71 10.43 25.94
N PRO A 72 -9.43 10.79 26.18
CA PRO A 72 -9.09 12.05 26.83
C PRO A 72 -9.67 13.23 26.03
N ARG A 73 -10.22 14.22 26.74
CA ARG A 73 -10.76 15.43 26.12
C ARG A 73 -9.65 16.13 25.33
N LEU A 74 -9.97 16.54 24.11
CA LEU A 74 -9.05 17.36 23.31
C LEU A 74 -8.87 18.74 23.96
N PRO A 75 -7.71 19.39 23.79
CA PRO A 75 -7.54 20.81 24.08
C PRO A 75 -8.60 21.66 23.35
N ILE A 76 -8.96 22.81 23.92
CA ILE A 76 -9.98 23.72 23.36
C ILE A 76 -9.51 24.28 22.00
N ASP A 77 -8.20 24.42 21.83
CA ASP A 77 -7.50 24.94 20.67
C ASP A 77 -6.87 23.83 19.80
N ALA A 78 -7.40 22.60 19.88
CA ALA A 78 -6.86 21.48 19.12
C ALA A 78 -6.92 21.77 17.60
N PRO A 79 -5.83 21.48 16.86
CA PRO A 79 -5.81 21.64 15.41
C PRO A 79 -6.81 20.70 14.72
N GLU A 80 -7.25 21.08 13.52
CA GLU A 80 -8.31 20.38 12.78
C GLU A 80 -8.03 18.89 12.59
N TRP A 81 -6.78 18.50 12.33
CA TRP A 81 -6.41 17.09 12.18
C TRP A 81 -6.68 16.26 13.45
N MET A 82 -6.48 16.84 14.65
CA MET A 82 -6.77 16.16 15.93
C MET A 82 -8.27 16.00 16.13
N ILE A 83 -9.05 17.02 15.75
CA ILE A 83 -10.51 16.99 15.82
C ILE A 83 -11.05 15.89 14.91
N GLN A 84 -10.56 15.80 13.67
CA GLN A 84 -10.96 14.77 12.71
C GLN A 84 -10.54 13.37 13.16
N ALA A 85 -9.30 13.21 13.65
CA ALA A 85 -8.83 11.95 14.21
C ALA A 85 -9.71 11.49 15.38
N ARG A 86 -10.06 12.40 16.32
CA ARG A 86 -10.96 12.10 17.44
C ARG A 86 -12.36 11.69 16.97
N ARG A 87 -12.93 12.40 15.99
CA ARG A 87 -14.23 12.05 15.39
C ARG A 87 -14.20 10.65 14.78
N LEU A 88 -13.11 10.31 14.09
CA LEU A 88 -12.92 8.98 13.52
C LEU A 88 -12.82 7.92 14.63
N SER A 89 -11.96 8.11 15.64
CA SER A 89 -11.82 7.16 16.76
C SER A 89 -13.14 6.90 17.47
N VAL A 90 -13.91 7.96 17.80
CA VAL A 90 -15.22 7.80 18.45
C VAL A 90 -16.20 7.01 17.58
N ARG A 91 -16.19 7.22 16.25
CA ARG A 91 -17.03 6.45 15.32
C ARG A 91 -16.62 4.97 15.27
N LEU A 92 -15.31 4.69 15.28
CA LEU A 92 -14.78 3.32 15.31
C LEU A 92 -15.16 2.60 16.60
N GLU A 93 -14.92 3.22 17.76
CA GLU A 93 -15.27 2.68 19.08
C GLU A 93 -16.77 2.37 19.17
N ARG A 94 -17.62 3.28 18.69
CA ARG A 94 -19.08 3.04 18.64
C ARG A 94 -19.45 1.89 17.71
N ALA A 95 -18.76 1.72 16.58
CA ALA A 95 -19.01 0.61 15.66
C ALA A 95 -18.59 -0.73 16.28
N ILE A 96 -17.45 -0.76 16.97
CA ILE A 96 -16.93 -1.92 17.70
C ILE A 96 -17.88 -2.30 18.85
N ALA A 97 -18.25 -1.33 19.70
CA ALA A 97 -19.14 -1.55 20.84
C ALA A 97 -20.51 -2.10 20.43
N ARG A 98 -21.02 -1.72 19.26
CA ARG A 98 -22.28 -2.25 18.71
C ARG A 98 -22.13 -3.66 18.13
N GLY A 99 -20.91 -4.14 17.91
CA GLY A 99 -20.62 -5.42 17.24
C GLY A 99 -21.07 -5.50 15.77
N ARG A 100 -21.56 -4.40 15.21
CA ARG A 100 -22.07 -4.33 13.83
C ARG A 100 -21.82 -2.95 13.22
N ALA A 101 -21.31 -2.96 11.99
CA ALA A 101 -21.20 -1.79 11.13
C ALA A 101 -21.90 -2.09 9.80
N ASN A 102 -22.51 -1.09 9.17
CA ASN A 102 -23.05 -1.28 7.81
C ASN A 102 -21.90 -1.53 6.82
N ARG A 103 -22.20 -2.18 5.68
CA ARG A 103 -21.19 -2.57 4.67
C ARG A 103 -20.33 -1.38 4.22
N THR A 104 -20.94 -0.22 3.99
CA THR A 104 -20.24 1.01 3.60
C THR A 104 -19.22 1.46 4.65
N THR A 105 -19.56 1.39 5.94
CA THR A 105 -18.66 1.72 7.04
C THR A 105 -17.54 0.70 7.14
N GLN A 106 -17.84 -0.60 7.04
CA GLN A 106 -16.81 -1.65 7.04
C GLN A 106 -15.76 -1.41 5.93
N LEU A 107 -16.21 -1.13 4.70
CA LEU A 107 -15.32 -0.81 3.59
C LEU A 107 -14.48 0.44 3.82
N ARG A 108 -15.04 1.49 4.43
CA ARG A 108 -14.30 2.71 4.77
C ARG A 108 -13.23 2.44 5.83
N ILE A 109 -13.57 1.64 6.85
CA ILE A 109 -12.61 1.24 7.90
C ILE A 109 -11.48 0.41 7.29
N GLN A 110 -11.80 -0.56 6.44
CA GLN A 110 -10.81 -1.38 5.74
C GLN A 110 -9.88 -0.51 4.89
N ARG A 111 -10.43 0.42 4.09
CA ARG A 111 -9.61 1.36 3.29
C ARG A 111 -8.72 2.24 4.16
N ALA A 112 -9.24 2.78 5.26
CA ALA A 112 -8.46 3.60 6.19
C ALA A 112 -7.36 2.80 6.87
N SER A 113 -7.65 1.55 7.25
CA SER A 113 -6.65 0.64 7.82
C SER A 113 -5.56 0.32 6.82
N LEU A 114 -5.92 -0.01 5.57
CA LEU A 114 -4.95 -0.30 4.52
C LEU A 114 -4.07 0.92 4.22
N ALA A 115 -4.67 2.11 4.15
CA ALA A 115 -3.93 3.37 3.98
C ALA A 115 -3.00 3.64 5.18
N TYR A 116 -3.41 3.34 6.41
CA TYR A 116 -2.56 3.48 7.58
C TYR A 116 -1.44 2.45 7.63
N SER A 117 -1.74 1.18 7.35
CA SER A 117 -0.72 0.13 7.22
C SER A 117 0.24 0.40 6.07
N ALA A 118 -0.17 1.13 5.04
CA ALA A 118 0.74 1.61 4.01
C ALA A 118 1.83 2.53 4.59
N LEU A 119 1.49 3.34 5.60
CA LEU A 119 2.43 4.20 6.32
C LEU A 119 3.36 3.45 7.29
N GLU A 120 3.12 2.16 7.59
CA GLU A 120 4.08 1.33 8.34
C GLU A 120 5.38 1.07 7.55
N ASN A 121 5.36 1.30 6.24
CA ASN A 121 6.57 1.28 5.45
C ASN A 121 7.31 2.62 5.61
N SER A 122 8.55 2.57 6.07
CA SER A 122 9.39 3.76 6.13
C SER A 122 9.57 4.38 4.73
N ASN A 123 9.68 5.70 4.67
CA ASN A 123 9.88 6.41 3.40
C ASN A 123 11.12 5.88 2.65
N ALA A 124 12.19 5.54 3.37
CA ALA A 124 13.37 4.90 2.80
C ALA A 124 13.05 3.56 2.10
N ARG A 125 12.16 2.74 2.68
CA ARG A 125 11.72 1.48 2.07
C ARG A 125 10.88 1.73 0.83
N ILE A 126 9.93 2.66 0.89
CA ILE A 126 9.06 3.02 -0.25
C ILE A 126 9.93 3.48 -1.43
N VAL A 127 10.88 4.38 -1.17
CA VAL A 127 11.82 4.90 -2.18
C VAL A 127 12.69 3.78 -2.76
N ARG A 128 13.23 2.89 -1.91
CA ARG A 128 14.04 1.75 -2.36
C ARG A 128 13.26 0.87 -3.33
N VAL A 129 12.04 0.46 -2.96
CA VAL A 129 11.19 -0.38 -3.83
C VAL A 129 10.84 0.34 -5.12
N ALA A 130 10.41 1.61 -5.04
CA ALA A 130 10.08 2.42 -6.22
C ALA A 130 11.27 2.56 -7.18
N HIS A 131 12.49 2.73 -6.66
CA HIS A 131 13.71 2.78 -7.46
C HIS A 131 14.05 1.44 -8.11
N LEU A 132 13.93 0.32 -7.40
CA LEU A 132 14.12 -1.01 -7.96
C LEU A 132 13.12 -1.28 -9.09
N VAL A 133 11.84 -0.99 -8.86
CA VAL A 133 10.78 -1.12 -9.87
C VAL A 133 11.06 -0.24 -11.09
N ARG A 134 11.45 1.02 -10.89
CA ARG A 134 11.80 1.94 -11.99
C ARG A 134 12.97 1.41 -12.83
N ARG A 135 13.97 0.80 -12.18
CA ARG A 135 15.12 0.19 -12.89
C ARG A 135 14.70 -1.06 -13.66
N ALA A 136 13.88 -1.92 -13.06
CA ALA A 136 13.32 -3.11 -13.70
C ALA A 136 12.47 -2.73 -14.92
N HIS A 137 11.59 -1.72 -14.81
CA HIS A 137 10.76 -1.22 -15.90
C HIS A 137 11.61 -0.76 -17.09
N ARG A 138 12.66 0.02 -16.85
CA ARG A 138 13.57 0.44 -17.93
C ARG A 138 14.28 -0.76 -18.58
N ALA A 139 14.85 -1.65 -17.77
CA ALA A 139 15.59 -2.82 -18.26
C ALA A 139 14.72 -3.74 -19.13
N ILE A 140 13.49 -4.03 -18.69
CA ILE A 140 12.59 -4.92 -19.43
C ILE A 140 12.03 -4.26 -20.70
N ARG A 141 11.79 -2.94 -20.70
CA ARG A 141 11.30 -2.19 -21.87
C ARG A 141 12.34 -2.12 -22.99
N ASP A 142 13.62 -2.06 -22.63
CA ASP A 142 14.73 -2.01 -23.59
C ASP A 142 15.15 -3.41 -24.08
N THR A 143 14.56 -4.47 -23.53
CA THR A 143 14.90 -5.85 -23.89
C THR A 143 14.27 -6.26 -25.23
N GLN A 144 15.06 -6.91 -26.08
CA GLN A 144 14.58 -7.45 -27.36
C GLN A 144 13.61 -8.62 -27.15
N ARG A 145 12.59 -8.74 -27.99
CA ARG A 145 11.54 -9.77 -27.88
C ARG A 145 12.05 -11.20 -27.64
N PRO A 146 13.10 -11.71 -28.32
CA PRO A 146 13.58 -13.08 -28.09
C PRO A 146 14.15 -13.32 -26.69
N LEU A 147 14.58 -12.25 -26.00
CA LEU A 147 15.20 -12.28 -24.67
C LEU A 147 14.25 -11.81 -23.57
N LEU A 148 12.99 -11.54 -23.90
CA LEU A 148 12.04 -10.92 -22.97
C LEU A 148 11.70 -11.83 -21.78
N GLU A 149 11.40 -13.10 -22.01
CA GLU A 149 11.03 -14.02 -20.91
C GLU A 149 12.19 -14.26 -19.91
N PRO A 150 13.44 -14.49 -20.36
CA PRO A 150 14.60 -14.45 -19.46
C PRO A 150 14.71 -13.14 -18.68
N ALA A 151 14.57 -11.99 -19.34
CA ALA A 151 14.68 -10.69 -18.68
C ALA A 151 13.55 -10.44 -17.66
N ILE A 152 12.32 -10.93 -17.91
CA ILE A 152 11.22 -10.93 -16.94
C ILE A 152 11.64 -11.67 -15.68
N ARG A 153 12.18 -12.88 -15.83
CA ARG A 153 12.62 -13.70 -14.70
C ARG A 153 13.76 -13.03 -13.94
N ASP A 154 14.78 -12.54 -14.62
CA ASP A 154 15.93 -11.87 -14.01
C ASP A 154 15.48 -10.62 -13.24
N CYS A 155 14.56 -9.81 -13.80
CA CYS A 155 13.99 -8.66 -13.13
C CYS A 155 13.19 -9.07 -11.88
N ALA A 156 12.41 -10.16 -11.95
CA ALA A 156 11.67 -10.66 -10.81
C ALA A 156 12.60 -11.17 -9.69
N GLU A 157 13.70 -11.85 -10.02
CA GLU A 157 14.72 -12.28 -9.06
C GLU A 157 15.36 -11.08 -8.34
N ILE A 158 15.72 -10.03 -9.09
CA ILE A 158 16.28 -8.80 -8.51
C ILE A 158 15.25 -8.10 -7.61
N LEU A 159 14.00 -7.96 -8.07
CA LEU A 159 12.94 -7.35 -7.28
C LEU A 159 12.70 -8.13 -5.99
N TYR A 160 12.50 -9.45 -6.10
CA TYR A 160 12.26 -10.33 -4.96
C TYR A 160 13.43 -10.31 -3.96
N GLY A 161 14.67 -10.33 -4.47
CA GLY A 161 15.88 -10.21 -3.65
C GLY A 161 15.97 -8.87 -2.91
N GLY A 162 15.52 -7.78 -3.53
CA GLY A 162 15.50 -6.44 -2.94
C GLY A 162 14.35 -6.16 -1.95
N LEU A 163 13.38 -7.06 -1.82
CA LEU A 163 12.31 -6.97 -0.82
C LEU A 163 12.83 -7.34 0.57
N SER A 164 12.21 -6.78 1.62
CA SER A 164 12.47 -7.21 2.99
C SER A 164 11.97 -8.64 3.24
N THR A 165 12.51 -9.31 4.27
CA THR A 165 12.10 -10.67 4.66
C THR A 165 10.60 -10.76 4.91
N ARG A 166 10.02 -9.77 5.62
CA ARG A 166 8.56 -9.69 5.86
C ARG A 166 7.77 -9.66 4.55
N LEU A 167 8.18 -8.84 3.58
CA LEU A 167 7.47 -8.74 2.30
C LEU A 167 7.60 -10.02 1.47
N ARG A 168 8.79 -10.63 1.43
CA ARG A 168 9.01 -11.92 0.76
C ARG A 168 8.14 -13.05 1.33
N GLN A 169 7.93 -13.07 2.64
CA GLN A 169 7.04 -14.07 3.27
C GLN A 169 5.58 -13.90 2.84
N SER A 170 5.14 -12.66 2.63
CA SER A 170 3.75 -12.35 2.21
C SER A 170 3.52 -12.40 0.69
N THR A 171 4.58 -12.27 -0.11
CA THR A 171 4.49 -12.17 -1.57
C THR A 171 5.28 -13.30 -2.21
N PRO A 172 4.62 -14.36 -2.74
CA PRO A 172 5.34 -15.45 -3.39
C PRO A 172 6.06 -14.97 -4.65
N PHE A 173 7.14 -15.67 -5.02
CA PHE A 173 7.95 -15.31 -6.20
C PHE A 173 7.11 -15.24 -7.49
N ASP A 174 6.16 -16.16 -7.67
CA ASP A 174 5.26 -16.17 -8.83
C ASP A 174 4.41 -14.89 -8.92
N ALA A 175 4.01 -14.30 -7.78
CA ALA A 175 3.30 -13.03 -7.78
C ALA A 175 4.22 -11.88 -8.25
N VAL A 176 5.50 -11.91 -7.88
CA VAL A 176 6.49 -10.93 -8.36
C VAL A 176 6.72 -11.06 -9.87
N LEU A 177 6.75 -12.29 -10.40
CA LEU A 177 6.80 -12.52 -11.86
C LEU A 177 5.62 -11.89 -12.58
N GLU A 178 4.39 -12.05 -12.06
CA GLU A 178 3.20 -11.42 -12.63
C GLU A 178 3.28 -9.89 -12.57
N ILE A 179 3.77 -9.33 -11.46
CA ILE A 179 4.00 -7.88 -11.35
C ILE A 179 4.97 -7.40 -12.44
N VAL A 180 6.05 -8.13 -12.73
CA VAL A 180 7.00 -7.76 -13.79
C VAL A 180 6.37 -7.87 -15.19
N ARG A 181 5.50 -8.85 -15.43
CA ARG A 181 4.76 -8.95 -16.69
C ARG A 181 3.83 -7.75 -16.89
N GLN A 182 3.11 -7.36 -15.85
CA GLN A 182 2.27 -6.16 -15.84
C GLN A 182 3.11 -4.89 -16.06
N LEU A 183 4.28 -4.82 -15.43
CA LEU A 183 5.24 -3.73 -15.56
C LEU A 183 5.69 -3.53 -17.03
N TYR A 184 5.91 -4.63 -17.76
CA TYR A 184 6.24 -4.55 -19.20
C TYR A 184 5.07 -4.08 -20.08
N ALA A 185 3.86 -4.52 -19.73
CA ALA A 185 2.64 -4.20 -20.47
C ALA A 185 2.23 -2.72 -20.33
N GLU A 186 2.53 -2.11 -19.17
CA GLU A 186 2.21 -0.70 -18.91
C GLU A 186 3.14 0.25 -19.68
N ALA A 187 2.53 1.16 -20.44
CA ALA A 187 3.24 2.10 -21.31
C ALA A 187 3.71 3.34 -20.56
N ASP A 188 2.93 3.81 -19.57
CA ASP A 188 3.29 4.96 -18.76
C ASP A 188 4.25 4.55 -17.63
N PRO A 189 5.49 5.06 -17.61
CA PRO A 189 6.48 4.65 -16.60
C PRO A 189 6.08 5.00 -15.16
N TRP A 190 5.35 6.09 -14.95
CA TRP A 190 4.92 6.48 -13.62
C TRP A 190 3.80 5.58 -13.11
N VAL A 191 2.80 5.29 -13.94
CA VAL A 191 1.72 4.35 -13.61
C VAL A 191 2.31 2.97 -13.30
N ALA A 192 3.22 2.49 -14.14
CA ALA A 192 3.89 1.21 -13.96
C ALA A 192 4.62 1.12 -12.61
N VAL A 193 5.36 2.19 -12.26
CA VAL A 193 6.08 2.26 -10.98
C VAL A 193 5.12 2.29 -9.80
N VAL A 194 4.07 3.11 -9.85
CA VAL A 194 3.08 3.21 -8.76
C VAL A 194 2.40 1.88 -8.51
N ASP A 195 1.91 1.22 -9.56
CA ASP A 195 1.14 -0.02 -9.42
C ASP A 195 1.99 -1.20 -8.93
N ALA A 196 3.18 -1.36 -9.49
CA ALA A 196 4.09 -2.41 -9.07
C ALA A 196 4.62 -2.15 -7.64
N THR A 197 4.93 -0.90 -7.30
CA THR A 197 5.35 -0.56 -5.93
C THR A 197 4.22 -0.80 -4.93
N ALA A 198 2.99 -0.38 -5.25
CA ALA A 198 1.82 -0.62 -4.43
C ALA A 198 1.59 -2.13 -4.21
N SER A 199 1.65 -2.92 -5.29
CA SER A 199 1.50 -4.38 -5.22
C SER A 199 2.57 -5.03 -4.33
N LEU A 200 3.84 -4.66 -4.51
CA LEU A 200 4.96 -5.21 -3.73
C LEU A 200 4.94 -4.82 -2.25
N LEU A 201 4.33 -3.68 -1.91
CA LEU A 201 4.16 -3.22 -0.53
C LEU A 201 2.86 -3.72 0.12
N GLY A 202 2.07 -4.54 -0.60
CA GLY A 202 0.79 -5.06 -0.10
C GLY A 202 -0.34 -4.04 -0.11
N TRP A 203 -0.25 -3.02 -0.96
CA TRP A 203 -1.24 -1.95 -1.09
C TRP A 203 -2.18 -2.16 -2.29
N ALA A 204 -2.35 -3.41 -2.74
CA ALA A 204 -3.18 -3.74 -3.90
C ALA A 204 -4.64 -3.22 -3.76
N ASP A 205 -5.15 -3.18 -2.52
CA ASP A 205 -6.49 -2.68 -2.19
C ASP A 205 -6.53 -1.16 -1.90
N ALA A 206 -5.37 -0.50 -1.83
CA ALA A 206 -5.32 0.94 -1.66
C ALA A 206 -5.70 1.65 -2.96
N SER A 207 -6.31 2.83 -2.87
CA SER A 207 -6.53 3.65 -4.06
C SER A 207 -5.18 3.99 -4.68
N ARG A 208 -5.02 3.76 -5.99
CA ARG A 208 -3.85 4.16 -6.79
C ARG A 208 -3.43 5.61 -6.52
N LEU A 209 -4.40 6.51 -6.28
CA LEU A 209 -4.14 7.91 -5.96
C LEU A 209 -3.35 8.08 -4.65
N HIS A 210 -3.73 7.35 -3.60
CA HIS A 210 -3.03 7.41 -2.31
C HIS A 210 -1.65 6.75 -2.37
N ALA A 211 -1.53 5.64 -3.11
CA ALA A 211 -0.23 5.02 -3.35
C ALA A 211 0.71 5.98 -4.11
N ALA A 212 0.21 6.64 -5.16
CA ALA A 212 0.98 7.63 -5.92
C ALA A 212 1.43 8.82 -5.06
N GLU A 213 0.55 9.34 -4.20
CA GLU A 213 0.85 10.42 -3.28
C GLU A 213 1.90 10.01 -2.24
N ALA A 214 1.74 8.84 -1.61
CA ALA A 214 2.70 8.31 -0.65
C ALA A 214 4.10 8.10 -1.26
N ILE A 215 4.16 7.50 -2.46
CA ILE A 215 5.41 7.28 -3.19
C ILE A 215 6.08 8.61 -3.54
N ARG A 216 5.31 9.59 -4.04
CA ARG A 216 5.83 10.92 -4.38
C ARG A 216 6.39 11.62 -3.15
N THR A 217 5.63 11.70 -2.07
CA THR A 217 6.04 12.33 -0.81
C THR A 217 7.31 11.68 -0.27
N ALA A 218 7.40 10.34 -0.28
CA ALA A 218 8.60 9.64 0.17
C ALA A 218 9.84 9.97 -0.67
N ILE A 219 9.71 10.04 -2.00
CA ILE A 219 10.80 10.42 -2.91
C ILE A 219 11.24 11.87 -2.67
N GLU A 220 10.29 12.81 -2.54
CA GLU A 220 10.59 14.22 -2.31
C GLU A 220 11.25 14.47 -0.95
N GLU A 221 10.83 13.74 0.09
CA GLU A 221 11.46 13.81 1.41
C GLU A 221 12.87 13.26 1.40
N HIS A 222 13.10 12.14 0.72
CA HIS A 222 14.42 11.56 0.61
C HIS A 222 15.39 12.51 -0.12
N GLN A 223 14.94 13.14 -1.21
CA GLN A 223 15.72 14.16 -1.93
C GLN A 223 16.05 15.38 -1.08
N ARG A 224 15.13 15.79 -0.19
CA ARG A 224 15.37 16.89 0.76
C ARG A 224 16.38 16.54 1.85
N GLN A 225 16.58 15.26 2.16
CA GLN A 225 17.56 14.81 3.16
C GLN A 225 18.96 14.65 2.58
N GLU A 226 19.08 14.40 1.27
CA GLU A 226 20.36 14.21 0.57
C GLU A 226 21.01 15.52 0.07
N GLY A 227 20.24 16.61 -0.01
CA GLY A 227 20.70 17.93 -0.46
C GLY A 227 21.11 18.85 0.68
#